data_AF-A0A842TB42-F1
#
_entry.id   AF-A0A842TB42-F1
#
_cell.length_a   1.000
_cell.length_b   1.000
_cell.length_c   1.000
_cell.angle_alpha   90.00
_cell.angle_beta   90.00
_cell.angle_gamma   90.00
#
_symmetry.space_group_name_H-M   'P 1'
#
loop_
_entity.id
_entity.type
_entity.pdbx_description
1 polymer ?
#
loop_
_entity_poly.entity_id
_entity_poly.type
_entity_poly.pdbx_seq_one_letter_code
_entity_poly.pdbx_strand_id
1 'polypeptide(L)'
;MNYTDFLDEDLDLSSSGKKDVMTQNTRKNTSISVEILLTIIEILRKLGGKPNKKISITKMCDKLHIPVQDRKKYIQVLFECQDLFLDIYKSHSIILKKERNKLYFTEKIPSYPKTYIERSSPHENVPNQIELSQVDLSVLNDLIFLFTNVRRGKGFNLGDTDSDLMKGLKQLRREHPYLFFSNGHGLVYPTEFTIDLTQKVRSYLKCNRSFETLQIKDCKIIKKIH
;
A
#
# COMPACT_ATOMS: atom_id res chain seq x y z
N MET A 1 -4.55 14.44 -1.08
CA MET A 1 -3.61 14.55 0.05
C MET A 1 -2.77 15.78 -0.18
N ASN A 2 -2.86 16.76 0.72
CA ASN A 2 -2.06 17.99 0.70
C ASN A 2 -0.68 17.70 1.31
N TYR A 3 0.37 18.30 0.73
CA TYR A 3 1.77 18.07 1.12
C TYR A 3 2.20 18.89 2.36
N THR A 4 1.35 19.82 2.80
CA THR A 4 1.60 20.73 3.92
C THR A 4 1.54 20.01 5.27
N ASP A 5 0.82 18.90 5.36
CA ASP A 5 0.64 18.16 6.62
C ASP A 5 1.90 17.36 7.04
N PHE A 6 3.01 17.49 6.28
CA PHE A 6 4.30 16.84 6.55
C PHE A 6 5.37 17.81 7.10
N LEU A 7 5.10 19.12 7.20
CA LEU A 7 6.13 20.11 7.50
C LEU A 7 5.96 20.92 8.79
N ASP A 8 4.93 20.67 9.60
CA ASP A 8 4.75 21.43 10.84
C ASP A 8 4.84 20.51 12.06
N GLU A 9 6.05 20.42 12.62
CA GLU A 9 6.35 20.55 14.06
C GLU A 9 7.89 20.43 14.25
N ASP A 10 8.50 21.53 14.70
CA ASP A 10 9.85 21.65 15.28
C ASP A 10 11.11 21.72 14.38
N LEU A 11 11.15 22.65 13.41
CA LEU A 11 12.42 23.14 12.85
C LEU A 11 12.56 24.66 13.04
N ASP A 12 12.82 25.07 14.28
CA ASP A 12 13.28 26.41 14.61
C ASP A 12 14.72 26.60 14.09
N LEU A 13 14.85 27.18 12.89
CA LEU A 13 16.13 27.51 12.23
C LEU A 13 16.52 28.98 12.47
N SER A 14 16.54 29.41 13.73
CA SER A 14 17.11 30.71 14.09
C SER A 14 18.05 30.63 15.30
N SER A 15 19.35 30.48 15.05
CA SER A 15 20.43 31.12 15.83
C SER A 15 21.84 30.77 15.31
N SER A 16 22.63 31.84 15.13
CA SER A 16 24.11 31.98 15.17
C SER A 16 25.00 30.78 14.81
N GLY A 17 25.93 30.83 13.86
CA GLY A 17 26.89 31.89 13.57
C GLY A 17 28.28 31.48 14.04
N LYS A 18 29.20 31.18 13.10
CA LYS A 18 30.61 31.64 13.05
C LYS A 18 31.35 30.98 11.86
N LYS A 19 32.12 31.82 11.17
CA LYS A 19 33.01 31.51 10.04
C LYS A 19 34.24 30.74 10.54
N ASP A 20 34.77 29.82 9.72
CA ASP A 20 36.22 29.74 9.46
C ASP A 20 36.56 28.96 8.18
N VAL A 21 37.13 29.70 7.22
CA VAL A 21 38.33 29.49 6.38
C VAL A 21 38.72 28.07 5.91
N MET A 22 38.48 27.83 4.60
CA MET A 22 39.44 27.42 3.54
C MET A 22 40.15 26.05 3.60
N THR A 23 39.74 25.10 2.72
CA THR A 23 40.67 24.30 1.89
C THR A 23 39.96 23.75 0.63
N GLN A 24 40.71 23.71 -0.46
CA GLN A 24 40.32 23.38 -1.83
C GLN A 24 39.79 21.94 -2.01
N ASN A 25 38.77 21.77 -2.85
CA ASN A 25 38.79 20.78 -3.91
C ASN A 25 37.61 21.01 -4.87
N THR A 26 37.94 21.31 -6.13
CA THR A 26 37.03 21.41 -7.28
C THR A 26 36.43 20.04 -7.61
N ARG A 27 35.51 19.56 -6.78
CA ARG A 27 34.44 18.68 -7.26
C ARG A 27 33.38 19.60 -7.85
N LYS A 28 33.16 19.52 -9.17
CA LYS A 28 31.92 19.99 -9.78
C LYS A 28 30.80 19.16 -9.16
N ASN A 29 30.35 19.57 -7.97
CA ASN A 29 29.14 19.07 -7.38
C ASN A 29 28.03 19.53 -8.31
N THR A 30 27.53 18.61 -9.13
CA THR A 30 26.20 18.70 -9.71
C THR A 30 25.22 18.74 -8.54
N SER A 31 25.03 19.93 -7.97
CA SER A 31 23.91 20.23 -7.11
C SER A 31 22.69 20.10 -8.01
N ILE A 32 22.05 18.94 -7.99
CA ILE A 32 20.68 18.83 -8.51
C ILE A 32 19.89 19.79 -7.62
N SER A 33 19.56 20.97 -8.15
CA SER A 33 18.69 21.90 -7.43
C SER A 33 17.41 21.15 -7.10
N VAL A 34 16.98 21.21 -5.83
CA VAL A 34 15.71 20.62 -5.37
C VAL A 34 14.55 21.05 -6.28
N GLU A 35 14.65 22.25 -6.87
CA GLU A 35 13.72 22.81 -7.85
C GLU A 35 13.58 21.94 -9.12
N ILE A 36 14.66 21.30 -9.58
CA ILE A 36 14.63 20.38 -10.74
C ILE A 36 13.75 19.17 -10.41
N LEU A 37 13.94 18.58 -9.21
CA LEU A 37 13.15 17.43 -8.76
C LEU A 37 11.67 17.81 -8.59
N LEU A 38 11.37 18.96 -7.99
CA LEU A 38 10.00 19.46 -7.85
C LEU A 38 9.35 19.70 -9.22
N THR A 39 10.08 20.26 -10.17
CA THR A 39 9.59 20.51 -11.54
C THR A 39 9.31 19.19 -12.27
N ILE A 40 10.17 18.19 -12.12
CA ILE A 40 9.93 16.83 -12.64
C ILE A 40 8.64 16.26 -12.07
N ILE A 41 8.45 16.32 -10.75
CA ILE A 41 7.25 15.82 -10.08
C ILE A 41 5.99 16.51 -10.62
N GLU A 42 6.03 17.83 -10.80
CA GLU A 42 4.91 18.59 -11.37
C GLU A 42 4.58 18.18 -12.81
N ILE A 43 5.60 17.92 -13.64
CA ILE A 43 5.44 17.44 -15.00
C ILE A 43 4.82 16.03 -15.00
N LEU A 44 5.33 15.12 -14.19
CA LEU A 44 4.82 13.75 -14.09
C LEU A 44 3.38 13.70 -13.55
N ARG A 45 3.03 14.58 -12.60
CA ARG A 45 1.65 14.70 -12.07
C ARG A 45 0.63 14.96 -13.18
N LYS A 46 1.03 15.62 -14.27
CA LYS A 46 0.16 15.90 -15.42
C LYS A 46 -0.25 14.67 -16.21
N LEU A 47 0.40 13.51 -15.99
CA LEU A 47 0.02 12.20 -16.55
C LEU A 47 -1.08 11.49 -15.75
N GLY A 48 -1.27 11.86 -14.48
CA GLY A 48 -2.25 11.21 -13.59
C GLY A 48 -3.66 11.21 -14.19
N GLY A 49 -4.26 10.03 -14.28
CA GLY A 49 -5.65 9.83 -14.75
C GLY A 49 -5.88 10.03 -16.25
N LYS A 50 -4.84 10.13 -17.09
CA LYS A 50 -4.97 10.35 -18.54
C LYS A 50 -4.14 9.34 -19.36
N PRO A 51 -4.70 8.16 -19.71
CA PRO A 51 -3.93 7.02 -20.25
C PRO A 51 -3.26 7.27 -21.61
N ASN A 52 -3.72 8.26 -22.37
CA ASN A 52 -3.19 8.55 -23.71
C ASN A 52 -2.34 9.84 -23.77
N LYS A 53 -2.11 10.48 -22.63
CA LYS A 53 -1.36 11.74 -22.61
C LYS A 53 0.13 11.46 -22.72
N LYS A 54 0.75 12.01 -23.77
CA LYS A 54 2.19 11.92 -24.00
C LYS A 54 2.88 13.20 -23.51
N ILE A 55 4.00 13.04 -22.81
CA ILE A 55 4.90 14.15 -22.48
C ILE A 55 6.15 14.01 -23.34
N SER A 56 6.55 15.11 -23.98
CA SER A 56 7.80 15.14 -24.73
C SER A 56 8.97 15.22 -23.76
N ILE A 57 9.79 14.17 -23.78
CA ILE A 57 11.04 14.10 -23.00
C ILE A 57 11.97 15.26 -23.38
N THR A 58 12.07 15.57 -24.67
CA THR A 58 12.86 16.71 -25.18
C THR A 58 12.43 18.02 -24.52
N LYS A 59 11.12 18.34 -24.56
CA LYS A 59 10.58 19.57 -23.94
C LYS A 59 10.78 19.60 -22.42
N MET A 60 10.69 18.44 -21.76
CA MET A 60 10.98 18.33 -20.33
C MET A 60 12.45 18.64 -20.04
N CYS A 61 13.37 18.01 -20.76
CA CYS A 61 14.81 18.26 -20.61
C CYS A 61 15.18 19.70 -20.94
N ASP A 62 14.57 20.31 -21.96
CA ASP A 62 14.79 21.70 -22.32
C ASP A 62 14.33 22.65 -21.20
N LYS A 63 13.14 22.40 -20.62
CA LYS A 63 12.61 23.19 -19.48
C LYS A 63 13.46 23.06 -18.22
N LEU A 64 14.08 21.91 -18.01
CA LEU A 64 14.97 21.64 -16.88
C LEU A 64 16.43 22.02 -17.16
N HIS A 65 16.71 22.63 -18.33
CA HIS A 65 18.04 22.99 -18.79
C HIS A 65 19.04 21.81 -18.74
N ILE A 66 18.57 20.58 -19.00
CA ILE A 66 19.40 19.38 -18.99
C ILE A 66 20.18 19.27 -20.32
N PRO A 67 21.52 19.24 -20.27
CA PRO A 67 22.35 19.09 -21.46
C PRO A 67 22.03 17.79 -22.22
N VAL A 68 22.08 17.85 -23.55
CA VAL A 68 21.71 16.73 -24.44
C VAL A 68 22.45 15.43 -24.07
N GLN A 69 23.74 15.53 -23.77
CA GLN A 69 24.60 14.40 -23.41
C GLN A 69 24.19 13.71 -22.09
N ASP A 70 23.50 14.41 -21.18
CA ASP A 70 23.13 13.87 -19.87
C ASP A 70 21.67 13.41 -19.80
N ARG A 71 20.84 13.74 -20.81
CA ARG A 71 19.40 13.41 -20.83
C ARG A 71 19.13 11.94 -20.55
N LYS A 72 19.90 11.04 -21.15
CA LYS A 72 19.75 9.58 -20.96
C LYS A 72 19.93 9.17 -19.49
N LYS A 73 20.91 9.77 -18.79
CA LYS A 73 21.18 9.49 -17.38
C LYS A 73 20.04 9.96 -16.49
N TYR A 74 19.50 11.17 -16.75
CA TYR A 74 18.36 11.68 -16.00
C TYR A 74 17.10 10.83 -16.21
N ILE A 75 16.84 10.37 -17.43
CA ILE A 75 15.71 9.45 -17.71
C ILE A 75 15.89 8.13 -16.97
N GLN A 76 17.11 7.58 -16.97
CA GLN A 76 17.42 6.35 -16.23
C GLN A 76 17.15 6.52 -14.73
N VAL A 77 17.60 7.61 -14.12
CA VAL A 77 17.32 7.92 -12.71
C VAL A 77 15.81 8.01 -12.45
N LEU A 78 15.02 8.56 -13.38
CA LEU A 78 13.56 8.59 -13.23
C LEU A 78 12.94 7.20 -13.23
N PHE A 79 13.40 6.29 -14.08
CA PHE A 79 12.91 4.91 -14.09
C PHE A 79 13.37 4.13 -12.86
N GLU A 80 14.63 4.27 -12.44
CA GLU A 80 15.11 3.65 -11.21
C GLU A 80 14.33 4.16 -9.99
N CYS A 81 14.03 5.46 -9.92
CA CYS A 81 13.13 6.00 -8.91
C CYS A 81 11.74 5.38 -9.02
N GLN A 82 11.17 5.28 -10.22
CA GLN A 82 9.86 4.66 -10.43
C GLN A 82 9.84 3.22 -9.91
N ASP A 83 10.83 2.41 -10.25
CA ASP A 83 10.94 1.02 -9.80
C ASP A 83 11.07 0.95 -8.28
N LEU A 84 11.93 1.81 -7.70
CA LEU A 84 12.08 1.94 -6.25
C LEU A 84 10.77 2.31 -5.55
N PHE A 85 9.99 3.24 -6.13
CA PHE A 85 8.68 3.64 -5.59
C PHE A 85 7.63 2.54 -5.76
N LEU A 86 7.69 1.76 -6.83
CA LEU A 86 6.78 0.65 -7.07
C LEU A 86 7.06 -0.56 -6.19
N ASP A 87 8.32 -0.79 -5.83
CA ASP A 87 8.79 -1.95 -5.06
C ASP A 87 8.86 -1.66 -3.55
N ILE A 88 9.67 -0.67 -3.15
CA ILE A 88 9.93 -0.35 -1.74
C ILE A 88 8.81 0.51 -1.14
N TYR A 89 8.41 1.59 -1.82
CA TYR A 89 7.54 2.61 -1.21
C TYR A 89 6.04 2.37 -1.36
N LYS A 90 5.61 1.29 -2.04
CA LYS A 90 4.21 0.85 -1.97
C LYS A 90 3.87 0.22 -0.61
N SER A 91 4.83 -0.50 -0.04
CA SER A 91 4.68 -1.32 1.16
C SER A 91 5.29 -0.69 2.42
N HIS A 92 6.27 0.21 2.26
CA HIS A 92 6.99 0.83 3.37
C HIS A 92 6.70 2.34 3.44
N SER A 93 6.43 2.85 4.64
CA SER A 93 6.35 4.29 4.89
C SER A 93 7.68 4.74 5.51
N ILE A 94 8.36 5.71 4.91
CA ILE A 94 9.55 6.32 5.50
C ILE A 94 9.14 7.52 6.37
N ILE A 95 9.79 7.65 7.52
CA ILE A 95 9.78 8.85 8.37
C ILE A 95 11.21 9.37 8.56
N LEU A 96 11.31 10.66 8.86
CA LEU A 96 12.56 11.29 9.25
C LEU A 96 12.71 11.17 10.78
N LYS A 97 13.83 10.63 11.26
CA LYS A 97 14.12 10.48 12.69
C LYS A 97 15.44 11.17 13.02
N LYS A 98 15.46 11.97 14.10
CA LYS A 98 16.69 12.59 14.61
C LYS A 98 17.24 11.79 15.78
N GLU A 99 18.46 11.27 15.65
CA GLU A 99 19.17 10.57 16.73
C GLU A 99 20.58 11.13 16.88
N ARG A 100 20.98 11.50 18.11
CA ARG A 100 22.31 12.05 18.41
C ARG A 100 22.71 13.19 17.45
N ASN A 101 21.78 14.11 17.19
CA ASN A 101 21.94 15.24 16.28
C ASN A 101 22.22 14.89 14.80
N LYS A 102 21.91 13.65 14.38
CA LYS A 102 21.92 13.22 12.98
C LYS A 102 20.51 12.88 12.52
N LEU A 103 20.21 13.19 11.26
CA LEU A 103 18.94 12.85 10.62
C LEU A 103 19.07 11.52 9.88
N TYR A 104 18.11 10.65 10.09
CA TYR A 104 18.00 9.35 9.44
C TYR A 104 16.64 9.23 8.76
N PHE A 105 16.62 8.59 7.60
CA PHE A 105 15.39 8.00 7.11
C PHE A 105 15.23 6.64 7.78
N THR A 106 14.10 6.44 8.45
CA THR A 106 13.76 5.15 9.04
C THR A 106 12.40 4.72 8.54
N GLU A 107 12.18 3.42 8.42
CA GLU A 107 10.85 2.91 8.22
C GLU A 107 9.95 3.28 9.41
N LYS A 108 8.76 3.77 9.13
CA LYS A 108 7.70 3.97 10.11
C LYS A 108 7.30 2.59 10.59
N ILE A 109 7.85 2.18 11.72
CA ILE A 109 7.34 1.01 12.44
C ILE A 109 5.89 1.35 12.81
N PRO A 110 4.89 0.59 12.32
CA PRO A 110 3.50 0.87 12.67
C PRO A 110 3.37 0.79 14.19
N SER A 111 2.76 1.82 14.81
CA SER A 111 2.58 1.92 16.27
C SER A 111 1.60 0.89 16.85
N TYR A 112 1.23 -0.11 16.06
CA TYR A 112 0.43 -1.26 16.46
C TYR A 112 1.25 -2.53 16.20
N PRO A 113 1.17 -3.54 17.07
CA PRO A 113 1.86 -4.81 16.83
C PRO A 113 1.46 -5.32 15.46
N LYS A 114 2.42 -5.87 14.70
CA LYS A 114 2.24 -6.45 13.37
C LYS A 114 1.13 -7.52 13.37
N THR A 115 -0.12 -7.10 13.26
CA THR A 115 -1.30 -7.96 13.00
C THR A 115 -2.29 -7.30 12.05
N TYR A 116 -1.91 -6.21 11.37
CA TYR A 116 -2.79 -5.59 10.39
C TYR A 116 -2.01 -5.38 9.10
N ILE A 117 -2.27 -6.29 8.17
CA ILE A 117 -1.84 -6.21 6.78
C ILE A 117 -2.51 -4.97 6.17
N GLU A 118 -1.83 -3.83 6.24
CA GLU A 118 -2.10 -2.69 5.39
C GLU A 118 -1.15 -2.79 4.19
N ARG A 119 -1.73 -3.01 3.00
CA ARG A 119 -1.14 -2.73 1.67
C ARG A 119 -0.05 -3.67 1.12
N SER A 120 -0.04 -4.95 1.46
CA SER A 120 0.38 -5.92 0.42
C SER A 120 -0.74 -6.03 -0.61
N SER A 121 -0.40 -6.30 -1.86
CA SER A 121 -1.41 -6.60 -2.88
C SER A 121 -2.35 -7.70 -2.33
N PRO A 122 -3.64 -7.73 -2.71
CA PRO A 122 -4.59 -8.74 -2.22
C PRO A 122 -4.22 -10.19 -2.58
N HIS A 123 -3.03 -10.43 -3.15
CA HIS A 123 -2.50 -11.73 -3.55
C HIS A 123 -1.22 -12.15 -2.81
N GLU A 124 -0.48 -11.27 -2.14
CA GLU A 124 0.89 -11.58 -1.72
C GLU A 124 1.04 -12.31 -0.38
N ASN A 125 -0.02 -12.48 0.41
CA ASN A 125 0.06 -13.11 1.73
C ASN A 125 -1.05 -14.15 2.01
N VAL A 126 -1.62 -14.77 0.98
CA VAL A 126 -2.53 -15.91 1.19
C VAL A 126 -1.67 -17.14 1.48
N PRO A 127 -1.83 -17.83 2.63
CA PRO A 127 -1.08 -19.05 2.91
C PRO A 127 -1.37 -20.13 1.88
N ASN A 128 -0.40 -20.98 1.58
CA ASN A 128 -0.59 -22.14 0.69
C ASN A 128 -1.65 -23.12 1.21
N GLN A 129 -1.94 -23.09 2.51
CA GLN A 129 -2.98 -23.90 3.13
C GLN A 129 -3.69 -23.11 4.23
N ILE A 130 -5.02 -23.15 4.23
CA ILE A 130 -5.85 -22.54 5.27
C ILE A 130 -6.88 -23.53 5.78
N GLU A 131 -7.18 -23.46 7.07
CA GLU A 131 -8.18 -24.32 7.69
C GLU A 131 -9.35 -23.48 8.17
N LEU A 132 -10.56 -23.80 7.71
CA LEU A 132 -11.79 -23.10 8.06
C LEU A 132 -12.80 -24.06 8.67
N SER A 133 -13.41 -23.66 9.78
CA SER A 133 -14.53 -24.41 10.37
C SER A 133 -15.81 -24.23 9.55
N GLN A 134 -16.81 -25.07 9.82
CA GLN A 134 -18.14 -24.89 9.22
C GLN A 134 -18.77 -23.55 9.61
N VAL A 135 -18.50 -23.06 10.82
CA VAL A 135 -18.98 -21.76 11.31
C VAL A 135 -18.33 -20.63 10.51
N ASP A 136 -17.02 -20.70 10.29
CA ASP A 136 -16.27 -19.72 9.49
C ASP A 136 -16.83 -19.61 8.06
N LEU A 137 -17.07 -20.76 7.43
CA LEU A 137 -17.64 -20.83 6.09
C LEU A 137 -19.05 -20.25 6.02
N SER A 138 -19.87 -20.47 7.06
CA SER A 138 -21.22 -19.90 7.15
C SER A 138 -21.16 -18.37 7.26
N VAL A 139 -20.33 -17.86 8.17
CA VAL A 139 -20.18 -16.41 8.38
C VAL A 139 -19.61 -15.76 7.11
N LEU A 140 -18.60 -16.36 6.46
CA LEU A 140 -18.08 -15.90 5.18
C LEU A 140 -19.16 -15.83 4.09
N ASN A 141 -19.99 -16.85 4.01
CA ASN A 141 -21.08 -16.91 3.05
C ASN A 141 -22.08 -15.75 3.24
N ASP A 142 -22.46 -15.45 4.48
CA ASP A 142 -23.40 -14.38 4.81
C ASP A 142 -22.78 -13.00 4.59
N LEU A 143 -21.51 -12.82 4.97
CA LEU A 143 -20.76 -11.59 4.72
C LEU A 143 -20.65 -11.30 3.23
N ILE A 144 -20.26 -12.27 2.40
CA ILE A 144 -20.17 -12.07 0.96
C ILE A 144 -21.55 -11.85 0.34
N PHE A 145 -22.61 -12.51 0.83
CA PHE A 145 -23.98 -12.20 0.40
C PHE A 145 -24.31 -10.73 0.63
N LEU A 146 -24.04 -10.26 1.84
CA LEU A 146 -24.30 -8.90 2.24
C LEU A 146 -23.46 -7.93 1.41
N PHE A 147 -22.19 -8.24 1.16
CA PHE A 147 -21.28 -7.42 0.35
C PHE A 147 -21.73 -7.32 -1.12
N THR A 148 -22.04 -8.44 -1.77
CA THR A 148 -22.33 -8.45 -3.22
C THR A 148 -23.76 -8.03 -3.53
N ASN A 149 -24.74 -8.43 -2.71
CA ASN A 149 -26.16 -8.31 -3.07
C ASN A 149 -26.88 -7.17 -2.34
N VAL A 150 -26.56 -6.94 -1.06
CA VAL A 150 -27.29 -5.98 -0.22
C VAL A 150 -26.59 -4.63 -0.15
N ARG A 151 -25.32 -4.63 0.25
CA ARG A 151 -24.47 -3.46 0.44
C ARG A 151 -23.67 -3.08 -0.82
N ARG A 152 -23.74 -3.88 -1.89
CA ARG A 152 -23.14 -3.65 -3.23
C ARG A 152 -21.78 -2.95 -3.17
N GLY A 153 -20.81 -3.59 -2.55
CA GLY A 153 -19.43 -3.07 -2.47
C GLY A 153 -19.19 -2.06 -1.35
N LYS A 154 -20.21 -1.65 -0.59
CA LYS A 154 -20.02 -0.85 0.63
C LYS A 154 -19.43 -1.77 1.71
N GLY A 155 -18.22 -1.44 2.17
CA GLY A 155 -17.50 -2.23 3.18
C GLY A 155 -18.24 -2.31 4.52
N PHE A 156 -17.70 -3.12 5.42
CA PHE A 156 -18.25 -3.35 6.76
C PHE A 156 -17.62 -2.41 7.77
N ASN A 157 -18.45 -1.74 8.56
CA ASN A 157 -17.99 -0.95 9.70
C ASN A 157 -17.84 -1.87 10.92
N LEU A 158 -16.63 -2.01 11.45
CA LEU A 158 -16.39 -2.79 12.67
C LEU A 158 -16.75 -2.05 13.96
N GLY A 159 -17.10 -0.76 13.88
CA GLY A 159 -17.62 0.01 15.00
C GLY A 159 -19.01 -0.46 15.45
N ASP A 160 -19.82 -0.99 14.55
CA ASP A 160 -21.14 -1.55 14.85
C ASP A 160 -20.99 -3.00 15.37
N THR A 161 -21.07 -3.19 16.69
CA THR A 161 -20.92 -4.50 17.35
C THR A 161 -22.21 -5.30 17.54
N ASP A 162 -23.35 -4.73 17.16
CA ASP A 162 -24.64 -5.20 17.69
C ASP A 162 -25.18 -6.46 17.01
N SER A 163 -24.59 -6.90 15.89
CA SER A 163 -24.99 -8.13 15.21
C SER A 163 -23.98 -9.26 15.38
N ASP A 164 -24.48 -10.48 15.53
CA ASP A 164 -23.65 -11.68 15.59
C ASP A 164 -22.83 -11.88 14.31
N LEU A 165 -23.32 -11.38 13.17
CA LEU A 165 -22.58 -11.33 11.91
C LEU A 165 -21.33 -10.44 12.00
N MET A 166 -21.41 -9.26 12.65
CA MET A 166 -20.24 -8.39 12.84
C MET A 166 -19.27 -8.95 13.89
N LYS A 167 -19.76 -9.65 14.91
CA LYS A 167 -18.88 -10.42 15.83
C LYS A 167 -18.13 -11.52 15.08
N GLY A 168 -18.84 -12.28 14.23
CA GLY A 168 -18.26 -13.29 13.36
C GLY A 168 -17.20 -12.72 12.42
N LEU A 169 -17.47 -11.57 11.79
CA LEU A 169 -16.50 -10.86 10.96
C LEU A 169 -15.24 -10.46 11.74
N LYS A 170 -15.39 -9.94 12.97
CA LYS A 170 -14.24 -9.59 13.81
C LYS A 170 -13.39 -10.81 14.15
N GLN A 171 -14.03 -11.92 14.53
CA GLN A 171 -13.36 -13.17 14.83
C GLN A 171 -12.60 -13.71 13.61
N LEU A 172 -13.31 -13.86 12.48
CA LEU A 172 -12.75 -14.33 11.22
C LEU A 172 -11.56 -13.48 10.78
N ARG A 173 -11.67 -12.16 10.88
CA ARG A 173 -10.58 -11.26 10.51
C ARG A 173 -9.36 -11.44 11.43
N ARG A 174 -9.58 -11.71 12.71
CA ARG A 174 -8.49 -11.94 13.67
C ARG A 174 -7.75 -13.25 13.38
N GLU A 175 -8.49 -14.30 13.04
CA GLU A 175 -7.94 -15.64 12.79
C GLU A 175 -7.37 -15.78 11.36
N HIS A 176 -7.99 -15.10 10.40
CA HIS A 176 -7.69 -15.19 8.97
C HIS A 176 -7.56 -13.79 8.35
N PRO A 177 -6.55 -12.99 8.75
CA PRO A 177 -6.44 -11.60 8.33
C PRO A 177 -6.30 -11.40 6.81
N TYR A 178 -5.75 -12.38 6.08
CA TYR A 178 -5.62 -12.39 4.62
C TYR A 178 -6.95 -12.49 3.86
N LEU A 179 -8.05 -12.80 4.55
CA LEU A 179 -9.39 -12.82 3.93
C LEU A 179 -9.99 -11.41 3.75
N PHE A 180 -9.44 -10.39 4.41
CA PHE A 180 -10.02 -9.06 4.43
C PHE A 180 -8.94 -7.98 4.33
N PHE A 181 -9.33 -6.82 3.80
CA PHE A 181 -8.48 -5.62 3.81
C PHE A 181 -9.27 -4.41 4.31
N SER A 182 -8.54 -3.39 4.76
CA SER A 182 -9.11 -2.10 5.15
C SER A 182 -8.62 -1.00 4.21
N ASN A 183 -9.50 -0.07 3.86
CA ASN A 183 -9.18 1.05 2.98
C ASN A 183 -8.65 2.30 3.74
N GLY A 184 -8.32 2.16 5.02
CA GLY A 184 -7.87 3.27 5.88
C GLY A 184 -8.98 4.16 6.45
N HIS A 185 -10.25 3.96 6.05
CA HIS A 185 -11.40 4.76 6.55
C HIS A 185 -12.28 3.98 7.54
N GLY A 186 -11.71 3.03 8.28
CA GLY A 186 -12.46 2.22 9.26
C GLY A 186 -13.39 1.16 8.66
N LEU A 187 -13.46 1.05 7.33
CA LEU A 187 -14.24 0.04 6.63
C LEU A 187 -13.40 -1.18 6.25
N VAL A 188 -14.06 -2.33 6.23
CA VAL A 188 -13.47 -3.64 5.94
C VAL A 188 -14.10 -4.24 4.70
N TYR A 189 -13.27 -4.80 3.84
CA TYR A 189 -13.67 -5.35 2.56
C TYR A 189 -13.12 -6.78 2.45
N PRO A 190 -13.87 -7.72 1.85
CA PRO A 190 -13.33 -9.02 1.51
C PRO A 190 -12.27 -8.86 0.40
N THR A 191 -11.20 -9.67 0.45
CA THR A 191 -10.24 -9.76 -0.66
C THR A 191 -10.87 -10.49 -1.85
N GLU A 192 -10.26 -10.37 -3.04
CA GLU A 192 -10.68 -11.15 -4.21
C GLU A 192 -10.61 -12.66 -3.94
N PHE A 193 -9.56 -13.11 -3.24
CA PHE A 193 -9.44 -14.50 -2.80
C PHE A 193 -10.66 -14.95 -1.99
N THR A 194 -11.14 -14.13 -1.06
CA THR A 194 -12.31 -14.44 -0.24
C THR A 194 -13.60 -14.51 -1.06
N ILE A 195 -13.73 -13.64 -2.07
CA ILE A 195 -14.85 -13.68 -3.01
C ILE A 195 -14.83 -14.99 -3.80
N ASP A 196 -13.68 -15.35 -4.38
CA ASP A 196 -13.49 -16.58 -5.16
C ASP A 196 -13.76 -17.84 -4.32
N LEU A 197 -13.19 -17.88 -3.11
CA LEU A 197 -13.42 -18.93 -2.12
C LEU A 197 -14.91 -19.12 -1.86
N THR A 198 -15.61 -18.03 -1.54
CA THR A 198 -17.02 -18.10 -1.15
C THR A 198 -17.92 -18.49 -2.32
N GLN A 199 -17.61 -18.05 -3.54
CA GLN A 199 -18.33 -18.49 -4.74
C GLN A 199 -18.17 -20.00 -4.97
N LYS A 200 -16.97 -20.55 -4.78
CA LYS A 200 -16.73 -21.98 -4.90
C LYS A 200 -17.46 -22.76 -3.80
N VAL A 201 -17.34 -22.33 -2.54
CA VAL A 201 -18.05 -22.93 -1.40
C VAL A 201 -19.57 -22.94 -1.64
N ARG A 202 -20.14 -21.81 -2.08
CA ARG A 202 -21.56 -21.73 -2.45
C ARG A 202 -21.97 -22.73 -3.51
N SER A 203 -21.12 -22.93 -4.51
CA SER A 203 -21.41 -23.89 -5.59
C SER A 203 -21.50 -25.32 -5.04
N TYR A 204 -20.60 -25.70 -4.12
CA TYR A 204 -20.66 -27.00 -3.44
C TYR A 204 -21.90 -27.13 -2.55
N LEU A 205 -22.23 -26.10 -1.77
CA LEU A 205 -23.41 -26.08 -0.92
C LEU A 205 -24.71 -26.19 -1.73
N LYS A 206 -24.83 -25.45 -2.84
CA LYS A 206 -25.99 -25.54 -3.75
C LYS A 206 -26.17 -26.92 -4.36
N CYS A 207 -25.06 -27.64 -4.58
CA CYS A 207 -25.08 -29.00 -5.12
C CYS A 207 -25.24 -30.08 -4.03
N ASN A 208 -25.48 -29.73 -2.76
CA ASN A 208 -25.47 -30.66 -1.62
C ASN A 208 -24.22 -31.55 -1.56
N ARG A 209 -23.07 -31.03 -2.02
CA ARG A 209 -21.79 -31.75 -1.97
C ARG A 209 -21.00 -31.29 -0.76
N SER A 210 -20.63 -32.24 0.10
CA SER A 210 -19.59 -32.00 1.10
C SER A 210 -18.23 -31.90 0.42
N PHE A 211 -17.31 -31.17 1.05
CA PHE A 211 -15.91 -31.16 0.69
C PHE A 211 -15.10 -31.22 1.98
N GLU A 212 -14.02 -31.99 1.95
CA GLU A 212 -13.00 -31.98 3.00
C GLU A 212 -11.90 -30.97 2.63
N THR A 213 -11.59 -30.87 1.34
CA THR A 213 -10.60 -29.93 0.81
C THR A 213 -11.10 -29.25 -0.46
N LEU A 214 -10.69 -27.99 -0.66
CA LEU A 214 -10.91 -27.22 -1.88
C LEU A 214 -9.62 -26.55 -2.31
N GLN A 215 -9.31 -26.57 -3.60
CA GLN A 215 -8.24 -25.75 -4.16
C GLN A 215 -8.80 -24.41 -4.65
N ILE A 216 -8.22 -23.29 -4.22
CA ILE A 216 -8.50 -21.93 -4.72
C ILE A 216 -7.17 -21.30 -5.13
N LYS A 217 -6.95 -21.13 -6.43
CA LYS A 217 -5.64 -20.68 -6.97
C LYS A 217 -4.54 -21.59 -6.40
N ASP A 218 -3.51 -21.02 -5.78
CA ASP A 218 -2.39 -21.75 -5.18
C ASP A 218 -2.61 -22.12 -3.69
N CYS A 219 -3.81 -21.88 -3.16
CA CYS A 219 -4.18 -22.17 -1.77
C CYS A 219 -5.09 -23.39 -1.64
N LYS A 220 -4.75 -24.29 -0.71
CA LYS A 220 -5.57 -25.42 -0.28
C LYS A 220 -6.40 -25.06 0.94
N ILE A 221 -7.71 -25.05 0.79
CA ILE A 221 -8.68 -24.91 1.88
C ILE A 221 -8.96 -26.29 2.47
N ILE A 222 -8.85 -26.43 3.78
CA ILE A 222 -9.22 -27.64 4.51
C ILE A 222 -10.38 -27.30 5.43
N LYS A 223 -11.47 -28.06 5.35
CA LYS A 223 -12.59 -27.91 6.27
C LYS A 223 -12.23 -28.59 7.59
N LYS A 224 -12.19 -27.83 8.70
CA LYS A 224 -12.00 -28.41 10.03
C LYS A 224 -13.21 -29.27 10.38
N ILE A 225 -12.95 -30.54 10.69
CA ILE A 225 -13.95 -31.46 11.24
C ILE A 225 -13.76 -31.39 12.76
N HIS A 226 -14.73 -30.78 13.44
CA HIS A 226 -14.88 -30.83 14.90
C HIS A 226 -16.19 -31.53 15.20
#